data_AF-A0A433HFY5-F1
#
_entry.id   AF-A0A433HFY5-F1
#
_cell.length_a   1.000
_cell.length_b   1.000
_cell.length_c   1.000
_cell.angle_alpha   90.00
_cell.angle_beta   90.00
_cell.angle_gamma   90.00
#
_symmetry.space_group_name_H-M   'P 1'
#
loop_
_entity.id
_entity.type
_entity.pdbx_description
1 polymer ?
#
loop_
_entity_poly.entity_id
_entity_poly.type
_entity_poly.pdbx_seq_one_letter_code
_entity_poly.pdbx_strand_id
1 'polypeptide(L)'
;MLRFAYKFRLNPTDIQATLINKTIGCCRFVCNQALAKQNEKIGFWFVVQEMVQNGQLTENRWKSDFFHASNAQKELTSMLNEVDSTALKSTLQDLGKAFKEFYHKSKGKPRFKSKKNKTQSYKAKCNYNKGIGTVRMKRIEKKDFLLLPNIGWVKVAKSREVRGKILSATVRKSATGKYFVSILTEQEIETVQDSMFEIGIDLGLKEFATFSDGATISNPKWFRSLEEKLVKAQRILSRRKMGSSMERALGCRIKCPVDIERDSLLSANYRSPHQNRCW
;
A
#
# COMPACT_ATOMS: atom_id res chain seq x y z
N MET A 1 7.43 9.97 -17.83
CA MET A 1 6.58 8.83 -17.40
C MET A 1 6.08 9.07 -15.98
N LEU A 2 4.79 8.84 -15.74
CA LEU A 2 4.18 8.96 -14.43
C LEU A 2 3.68 7.61 -13.93
N ARG A 3 3.70 7.43 -12.61
CA ARG A 3 3.25 6.19 -11.96
C ARG A 3 1.85 6.35 -11.40
N PHE A 4 0.97 5.42 -11.76
CA PHE A 4 -0.41 5.39 -11.29
C PHE A 4 -0.67 4.17 -10.43
N ALA A 5 -1.52 4.33 -9.41
CA ALA A 5 -1.95 3.24 -8.55
C ALA A 5 -3.46 3.01 -8.69
N TYR A 6 -3.84 1.80 -9.05
CA TYR A 6 -5.24 1.38 -9.18
C TYR A 6 -5.59 0.41 -8.06
N LYS A 7 -6.68 0.64 -7.34
CA LYS A 7 -7.13 -0.24 -6.24
C LYS A 7 -8.45 -0.92 -6.61
N PHE A 8 -8.47 -2.25 -6.55
CA PHE A 8 -9.65 -3.06 -6.85
C PHE A 8 -9.90 -4.12 -5.77
N ARG A 9 -11.14 -4.61 -5.70
CA ARG A 9 -11.51 -5.74 -4.85
C ARG A 9 -11.24 -7.05 -5.61
N LEU A 10 -10.60 -8.00 -4.93
CA LEU A 10 -10.41 -9.36 -5.42
C LEU A 10 -11.47 -10.29 -4.82
N ASN A 11 -11.96 -11.21 -5.64
CA ASN A 11 -12.89 -12.27 -5.24
C ASN A 11 -12.25 -13.64 -5.57
N PRO A 12 -11.26 -14.09 -4.77
CA PRO A 12 -10.61 -15.38 -4.99
C PRO A 12 -11.53 -16.55 -4.65
N THR A 13 -11.29 -17.71 -5.26
CA THR A 13 -11.84 -19.00 -4.79
C THR A 13 -11.16 -19.43 -3.50
N ASP A 14 -11.69 -20.43 -2.79
CA ASP A 14 -11.11 -20.90 -1.51
C ASP A 14 -9.69 -21.43 -1.68
N ILE A 15 -9.42 -22.12 -2.79
CA ILE A 15 -8.08 -22.59 -3.16
C ILE A 15 -7.14 -21.39 -3.36
N GLN A 16 -7.57 -20.39 -4.14
CA GLN A 16 -6.78 -19.18 -4.38
C GLN A 16 -6.56 -18.38 -3.09
N ALA A 17 -7.56 -18.28 -2.23
CA ALA A 17 -7.46 -17.60 -0.94
C ALA A 17 -6.45 -18.30 -0.03
N THR A 18 -6.41 -19.64 -0.05
CA THR A 18 -5.43 -20.44 0.67
C THR A 18 -4.01 -20.17 0.17
N LEU A 19 -3.80 -20.15 -1.15
CA LEU A 19 -2.50 -19.82 -1.76
C LEU A 19 -2.05 -18.39 -1.45
N ILE A 20 -2.97 -17.42 -1.47
CA ILE A 20 -2.70 -16.04 -1.05
C ILE A 20 -2.28 -15.99 0.42
N ASN A 21 -2.98 -16.70 1.31
CA ASN A 21 -2.66 -16.71 2.73
C ASN A 21 -1.32 -17.41 3.01
N LYS A 22 -1.00 -18.51 2.30
CA LYS A 22 0.32 -19.15 2.32
C LYS A 22 1.41 -18.16 1.89
N THR A 23 1.22 -17.49 0.75
CA THR A 23 2.15 -16.48 0.22
C THR A 23 2.44 -15.39 1.25
N ILE A 24 1.40 -14.83 1.88
CA ILE A 24 1.53 -13.84 2.96
C ILE A 24 2.32 -14.42 4.15
N GLY A 25 2.03 -15.66 4.53
CA GLY A 25 2.72 -16.35 5.62
C GLY A 25 4.22 -16.52 5.37
N CYS A 26 4.59 -17.00 4.19
CA CYS A 26 5.98 -17.18 3.77
C CYS A 26 6.71 -15.84 3.67
N CYS A 27 6.07 -14.81 3.11
CA CYS A 27 6.61 -13.44 3.09
C CYS A 27 6.88 -12.88 4.50
N ARG A 28 6.01 -13.20 5.47
CA ARG A 28 6.21 -12.82 6.88
C ARG A 28 7.39 -13.58 7.48
N PHE A 29 7.45 -14.89 7.28
CA PHE A 29 8.52 -15.74 7.79
C PHE A 29 9.89 -15.27 7.30
N VAL A 30 10.07 -15.13 5.98
CA VAL A 30 11.34 -14.67 5.38
C VAL A 30 11.75 -13.30 5.91
N CYS A 31 10.81 -12.36 5.97
CA CYS A 31 11.07 -11.02 6.49
C CYS A 31 11.49 -11.03 7.96
N ASN A 32 10.85 -11.84 8.80
CA ASN A 32 11.17 -11.92 10.22
C ASN A 32 12.49 -12.64 10.46
N GLN A 33 12.79 -13.72 9.73
CA GLN A 33 14.05 -14.44 9.85
C GLN A 33 15.23 -13.54 9.46
N ALA A 34 15.11 -12.85 8.32
CA ALA A 34 16.11 -11.88 7.87
C ALA A 34 16.29 -10.72 8.88
N LEU A 35 15.20 -10.22 9.45
CA LEU A 35 15.22 -9.18 10.47
C LEU A 35 15.88 -9.65 11.78
N ALA A 36 15.63 -10.89 12.21
CA ALA A 36 16.25 -11.46 13.41
C ALA A 36 17.78 -11.50 13.28
N LYS A 37 18.28 -12.06 12.17
CA LYS A 37 19.73 -12.11 11.88
C LYS A 37 20.37 -10.73 11.87
N GLN A 38 19.72 -9.73 11.26
CA GLN A 38 20.26 -8.38 11.24
C GLN A 38 20.18 -7.71 12.62
N ASN A 39 19.15 -8.02 13.41
CA ASN A 39 19.03 -7.52 14.78
C ASN A 39 20.12 -8.08 15.70
N GLU A 40 20.51 -9.35 15.54
CA GLU A 40 21.64 -9.95 16.25
C GLU A 40 22.94 -9.19 15.92
N LYS A 41 23.23 -8.97 14.64
CA LYS A 41 24.40 -8.18 14.20
C LYS A 41 24.43 -6.77 14.82
N ILE A 42 23.28 -6.11 14.83
CA ILE A 42 23.11 -4.79 15.47
C ILE A 42 23.30 -4.89 16.99
N GLY A 43 22.79 -5.94 17.63
CA GLY A 43 22.95 -6.19 19.06
C GLY A 43 24.42 -6.36 19.46
N PHE A 44 25.19 -7.15 18.71
CA PHE A 44 26.63 -7.29 18.93
C PHE A 44 27.37 -5.95 18.87
N TRP A 45 27.00 -5.07 17.93
CA TRP A 45 27.59 -3.73 17.87
C TRP A 45 27.36 -2.93 19.15
N PHE A 46 26.15 -2.99 19.73
CA PHE A 46 25.84 -2.31 20.99
C PHE A 46 26.59 -2.91 22.18
N VAL A 47 26.70 -4.24 22.27
CA VAL A 47 27.45 -4.91 23.34
C VAL A 47 28.92 -4.50 23.29
N VAL A 48 29.55 -4.53 22.11
CA VAL A 48 30.95 -4.10 21.96
C VAL A 48 31.10 -2.61 22.30
N GLN A 49 30.12 -1.79 21.94
CA GLN A 49 30.16 -0.36 22.28
C GLN A 49 30.05 -0.12 23.79
N GLU A 50 29.23 -0.89 24.49
CA GLU A 50 29.11 -0.84 25.95
C GLU A 50 30.41 -1.30 26.63
N MET A 51 31.07 -2.35 26.12
CA MET A 51 32.39 -2.78 26.61
C MET A 51 33.46 -1.70 26.47
N VAL A 52 33.43 -0.93 25.38
CA VAL A 52 34.33 0.22 25.18
C VAL A 52 34.01 1.33 26.19
N GLN A 53 32.74 1.64 26.40
CA GLN A 53 32.31 2.65 27.37
C GLN A 53 32.68 2.27 28.81
N ASN A 54 32.64 0.98 29.14
CA ASN A 54 33.03 0.44 30.44
C ASN A 54 34.55 0.24 30.59
N GLY A 55 35.36 0.65 29.60
CA GLY A 55 36.82 0.55 29.65
C GLY A 55 37.39 -0.86 29.46
N GLN A 56 36.56 -1.85 29.12
CA GLN A 56 37.02 -3.22 28.84
C GLN A 56 37.71 -3.33 27.47
N LEU A 57 37.37 -2.44 26.54
CA LEU A 57 37.97 -2.34 25.21
C LEU A 57 38.38 -0.90 24.92
N THR A 58 39.46 -0.73 24.16
CA THR A 58 39.98 0.60 23.79
C THR A 58 39.12 1.28 22.72
N GLU A 59 38.62 0.52 21.75
CA GLU A 59 37.77 1.02 20.66
C GLU A 59 36.87 -0.08 20.07
N ASN A 60 35.76 0.32 19.44
CA ASN A 60 34.83 -0.60 18.81
C ASN A 60 35.25 -0.91 17.37
N ARG A 61 35.87 -2.08 17.17
CA ARG A 61 36.28 -2.56 15.84
C ARG A 61 35.24 -3.45 15.15
N TRP A 62 34.03 -3.60 15.72
CA TRP A 62 33.02 -4.49 15.15
C TRP A 62 32.46 -3.92 13.85
N LYS A 63 32.75 -4.59 12.74
CA LYS A 63 32.19 -4.30 11.42
C LYS A 63 31.25 -5.43 11.03
N SER A 64 29.95 -5.15 11.02
CA SER A 64 28.97 -6.08 10.47
C SER A 64 28.61 -5.68 9.04
N ASP A 65 28.53 -6.65 8.13
CA ASP A 65 28.03 -6.39 6.78
C ASP A 65 26.63 -5.78 6.80
N PHE A 66 26.42 -4.82 5.90
CA PHE A 66 25.10 -4.27 5.64
C PHE A 66 24.13 -5.37 5.20
N PHE A 67 22.84 -5.14 5.47
CA PHE A 67 21.82 -6.06 4.99
C PHE A 67 21.75 -6.03 3.46
N HIS A 68 22.14 -7.13 2.83
CA HIS A 68 22.00 -7.33 1.38
C HIS A 68 20.88 -8.34 1.07
N ALA A 69 19.83 -7.87 0.41
CA ALA A 69 18.65 -8.67 0.11
C ALA A 69 18.95 -9.92 -0.74
N SER A 70 19.96 -9.87 -1.61
CA SER A 70 20.41 -10.99 -2.46
C SER A 70 20.95 -12.16 -1.64
N ASN A 71 21.73 -11.88 -0.60
CA ASN A 71 22.39 -12.90 0.22
C ASN A 71 21.35 -13.65 1.06
N ALA A 72 20.44 -12.90 1.69
CA ALA A 72 19.31 -13.45 2.43
C ALA A 72 18.35 -14.24 1.53
N GLN A 73 18.23 -13.87 0.25
CA GLN A 73 17.33 -14.56 -0.67
C GLN A 73 17.79 -16.01 -0.91
N LYS A 74 19.07 -16.23 -1.26
CA LYS A 74 19.57 -17.58 -1.55
C LYS A 74 19.37 -18.54 -0.37
N GLU A 75 19.63 -18.05 0.84
CA GLU A 75 19.54 -18.85 2.05
C GLU A 75 18.09 -19.15 2.47
N LEU A 76 17.20 -18.15 2.43
CA LEU A 76 15.87 -18.25 3.03
C LEU A 76 14.78 -18.73 2.08
N THR A 77 15.02 -18.68 0.76
CA THR A 77 13.97 -18.98 -0.23
C THR A 77 14.08 -20.37 -0.86
N SER A 78 15.18 -21.09 -0.66
CA SER A 78 15.44 -22.42 -1.24
C SER A 78 14.37 -23.46 -0.91
N MET A 79 13.80 -23.40 0.30
CA MET A 79 12.75 -24.33 0.75
C MET A 79 11.31 -23.83 0.49
N LEU A 80 11.13 -22.69 -0.19
CA LEU A 80 9.83 -22.00 -0.34
C LEU A 80 9.35 -21.99 -1.80
N ASN A 81 9.48 -23.11 -2.50
CA ASN A 81 9.14 -23.22 -3.92
C ASN A 81 7.62 -23.21 -4.20
N GLU A 82 6.77 -23.44 -3.19
CA GLU A 82 5.31 -23.38 -3.33
C GLU A 82 4.79 -21.97 -3.64
N VAL A 83 5.54 -20.93 -3.27
CA VAL A 83 5.08 -19.53 -3.28
C VAL A 83 5.76 -18.73 -4.39
N ASP A 84 5.10 -17.66 -4.85
CA ASP A 84 5.66 -16.71 -5.80
C ASP A 84 7.02 -16.17 -5.33
N SER A 85 8.08 -16.56 -6.04
CA SER A 85 9.45 -16.15 -5.76
C SER A 85 9.65 -14.64 -5.89
N THR A 86 8.85 -13.97 -6.75
CA THR A 86 8.91 -12.52 -6.90
C THR A 86 8.39 -11.81 -5.65
N ALA A 87 7.39 -12.39 -4.97
CA ALA A 87 6.88 -11.88 -3.71
C ALA A 87 7.92 -11.98 -2.59
N LEU A 88 8.59 -13.12 -2.46
CA LEU A 88 9.66 -13.33 -1.49
C LEU A 88 10.82 -12.34 -1.74
N LYS A 89 11.28 -12.23 -2.99
CA LYS A 89 12.33 -11.27 -3.37
C LYS A 89 11.92 -9.82 -3.07
N SER A 90 10.69 -9.44 -3.40
CA SER A 90 10.21 -8.09 -3.11
C SER A 90 10.17 -7.80 -1.60
N THR A 91 9.86 -8.79 -0.77
CA THR A 91 9.83 -8.58 0.69
C THR A 91 11.21 -8.32 1.27
N LEU A 92 12.23 -9.02 0.78
CA LEU A 92 13.62 -8.79 1.18
C LEU A 92 14.15 -7.45 0.65
N GLN A 93 13.75 -7.05 -0.56
CA GLN A 93 14.09 -5.72 -1.10
C GLN A 93 13.45 -4.60 -0.30
N ASP A 94 12.17 -4.74 0.08
CA ASP A 94 11.48 -3.77 0.94
C ASP A 94 12.16 -3.69 2.33
N LEU A 95 12.60 -4.84 2.90
CA LEU A 95 13.36 -4.87 4.15
C LEU A 95 14.73 -4.19 4.02
N GLY A 96 15.46 -4.44 2.92
CA GLY A 96 16.75 -3.79 2.67
C GLY A 96 16.63 -2.30 2.47
N LYS A 97 15.58 -1.83 1.80
CA LYS A 97 15.26 -0.40 1.73
C LYS A 97 15.00 0.19 3.12
N ALA A 98 14.23 -0.52 3.96
CA ALA A 98 13.93 -0.06 5.32
C ALA A 98 15.20 0.03 6.19
N PHE A 99 16.12 -0.93 6.06
CA PHE A 99 17.42 -0.85 6.73
C PHE A 99 18.29 0.28 6.20
N LYS A 100 18.32 0.51 4.88
CA LYS A 100 19.03 1.65 4.30
C LYS A 100 18.52 2.97 4.88
N GLU A 101 17.20 3.16 4.95
CA GLU A 101 16.57 4.34 5.56
C GLU A 101 16.86 4.46 7.07
N PHE A 102 16.96 3.33 7.78
CA PHE A 102 17.36 3.29 9.18
C PHE A 102 18.82 3.72 9.38
N TYR A 103 19.75 3.21 8.57
CA TYR A 103 21.17 3.58 8.64
C TYR A 103 21.41 5.06 8.25
N HIS A 104 20.63 5.59 7.32
CA HIS A 104 20.63 7.04 7.01
C HIS A 104 19.89 7.90 8.05
N LYS A 105 19.43 7.33 9.16
CA LYS A 105 18.68 8.01 10.23
C LYS A 105 17.42 8.74 9.76
N SER A 106 16.89 8.38 8.58
CA SER A 106 15.68 9.00 8.03
C SER A 106 14.40 8.39 8.60
N LYS A 107 14.46 7.10 9.01
CA LYS A 107 13.34 6.38 9.62
C LYS A 107 13.81 5.47 10.75
N GLY A 108 12.86 5.08 11.60
CA GLY A 108 13.11 4.13 12.68
C GLY A 108 13.42 2.71 12.20
N LYS A 109 13.90 1.89 13.13
CA LYS A 109 14.29 0.49 12.89
C LYS A 109 13.10 -0.34 12.35
N PRO A 110 13.33 -1.24 11.36
CA PRO A 110 12.31 -2.18 10.91
C PRO A 110 11.76 -3.05 12.06
N ARG A 111 10.46 -3.33 12.03
CA ARG A 111 9.77 -4.12 13.06
C ARG A 111 9.38 -5.50 12.55
N PHE A 112 9.33 -6.48 13.46
CA PHE A 112 8.82 -7.82 13.15
C PHE A 112 7.37 -7.76 12.68
N LYS A 113 7.08 -8.50 11.62
CA LYS A 113 5.73 -8.66 11.08
C LYS A 113 4.96 -9.66 11.94
N SER A 114 3.74 -9.31 12.33
CA SER A 114 2.86 -10.17 13.15
C SER A 114 1.70 -10.76 12.34
N LYS A 115 1.29 -11.99 12.66
CA LYS A 115 0.03 -12.60 12.17
C LYS A 115 -1.21 -11.87 12.67
N LYS A 116 -1.13 -11.22 13.82
CA LYS A 116 -2.23 -10.45 14.42
C LYS A 116 -2.40 -9.07 13.79
N ASN A 117 -1.54 -8.68 12.84
CA ASN A 117 -1.71 -7.42 12.14
C ASN A 117 -3.03 -7.45 11.34
N LYS A 118 -3.86 -6.43 11.56
CA LYS A 118 -5.16 -6.22 10.89
C LYS A 118 -5.03 -6.19 9.37
N THR A 119 -3.86 -5.84 8.86
CA THR A 119 -3.61 -5.67 7.43
C THR A 119 -2.39 -6.47 7.04
N GLN A 120 -2.59 -7.45 6.17
CA GLN A 120 -1.54 -8.33 5.68
C GLN A 120 -1.45 -8.21 4.18
N SER A 121 -0.24 -8.17 3.63
CA SER A 121 -0.05 -8.01 2.20
C SER A 121 1.26 -8.60 1.71
N TYR A 122 1.30 -8.90 0.41
CA TYR A 122 2.52 -9.19 -0.33
C TYR A 122 2.49 -8.45 -1.67
N LYS A 123 3.66 -8.25 -2.27
CA LYS A 123 3.84 -7.54 -3.54
C LYS A 123 4.40 -8.50 -4.58
N ALA A 124 3.61 -8.81 -5.60
CA ALA A 124 4.08 -9.53 -6.79
C ALA A 124 4.64 -8.52 -7.80
N LYS A 125 5.89 -8.70 -8.23
CA LYS A 125 6.48 -7.86 -9.27
C LYS A 125 6.09 -8.40 -10.65
N CYS A 126 5.77 -7.49 -11.57
CA CYS A 126 5.48 -7.86 -12.94
C CYS A 126 6.81 -7.92 -13.72
N ASN A 127 7.18 -9.11 -14.16
CA ASN A 127 8.31 -9.30 -15.07
C ASN A 127 7.77 -9.48 -16.48
N TYR A 128 8.37 -8.80 -17.46
CA TYR A 128 7.99 -8.91 -18.86
C TYR A 128 8.97 -9.84 -19.57
N ASN A 129 8.46 -10.93 -20.13
CA ASN A 129 9.24 -11.78 -21.03
C ASN A 129 8.58 -11.72 -22.41
N LYS A 130 9.33 -11.34 -23.45
CA LYS A 130 8.82 -11.14 -24.83
C LYS A 130 7.56 -10.26 -24.89
N GLY A 131 7.52 -9.17 -24.12
CA GLY A 131 6.38 -8.25 -24.05
C GLY A 131 5.20 -8.74 -23.20
N ILE A 132 5.23 -9.98 -22.70
CA ILE A 132 4.14 -10.55 -21.93
C ILE A 132 4.46 -10.59 -20.43
N GLY A 133 3.72 -9.80 -19.64
CA GLY A 133 3.97 -9.59 -18.20
C GLY A 133 3.54 -10.78 -17.33
N THR A 134 4.17 -11.05 -16.19
CA THR A 134 3.69 -12.11 -15.26
C THR A 134 2.39 -11.75 -14.55
N VAL A 135 2.06 -10.46 -14.48
CA VAL A 135 0.80 -9.92 -13.97
C VAL A 135 0.03 -9.28 -15.10
N ARG A 136 -1.22 -9.72 -15.33
CA ARG A 136 -2.05 -9.24 -16.46
C ARG A 136 -3.51 -9.18 -16.07
N MET A 137 -4.25 -8.28 -16.70
CA MET A 137 -5.70 -8.27 -16.63
C MET A 137 -6.29 -8.78 -17.95
N LYS A 138 -7.35 -9.57 -17.86
CA LYS A 138 -8.11 -10.06 -19.01
C LYS A 138 -9.59 -10.08 -18.67
N ARG A 139 -10.42 -9.72 -19.64
CA ARG A 139 -11.87 -9.90 -19.56
C ARG A 139 -12.25 -11.25 -20.18
N ILE A 140 -13.01 -12.05 -19.44
CA ILE A 140 -13.51 -13.37 -19.86
C ILE A 140 -14.99 -13.42 -19.51
N GLU A 141 -15.86 -13.72 -20.49
CA GLU A 141 -17.32 -13.86 -20.27
C GLU A 141 -17.93 -12.70 -19.47
N LYS A 142 -17.66 -11.46 -19.90
CA LYS A 142 -18.10 -10.20 -19.26
C LYS A 142 -17.53 -9.93 -17.86
N LYS A 143 -16.73 -10.83 -17.26
CA LYS A 143 -16.07 -10.66 -15.95
C LYS A 143 -14.59 -10.30 -16.12
N ASP A 144 -14.05 -9.49 -15.20
CA ASP A 144 -12.62 -9.14 -15.20
C ASP A 144 -11.82 -10.09 -14.30
N PHE A 145 -10.65 -10.50 -14.78
CA PHE A 145 -9.71 -11.36 -14.08
C PHE A 145 -8.31 -10.74 -14.07
N LEU A 146 -7.57 -11.00 -12.99
CA LEU A 146 -6.17 -10.64 -12.82
C LEU A 146 -5.35 -11.93 -12.67
N LEU A 147 -4.39 -12.12 -13.57
CA LEU A 147 -3.39 -13.15 -13.46
C LEU A 147 -2.35 -12.75 -12.41
N LEU A 148 -2.18 -13.59 -11.40
CA LEU A 148 -1.11 -13.48 -10.39
C LEU A 148 -0.16 -14.68 -10.51
N PRO A 149 1.16 -14.49 -10.30
CA PRO A 149 2.12 -15.59 -10.32
C PRO A 149 1.76 -16.67 -9.28
N ASN A 150 1.89 -17.94 -9.65
CA ASN A 150 1.59 -19.15 -8.86
C ASN A 150 0.15 -19.28 -8.31
N ILE A 151 -0.72 -18.27 -8.49
CA ILE A 151 -2.13 -18.29 -8.06
C ILE A 151 -3.07 -18.45 -9.26
N GLY A 152 -2.69 -17.92 -10.43
CA GLY A 152 -3.51 -17.96 -11.64
C GLY A 152 -4.49 -16.80 -11.75
N TRP A 153 -5.58 -17.02 -12.49
CA TRP A 153 -6.61 -16.01 -12.79
C TRP A 153 -7.56 -15.81 -11.61
N VAL A 154 -7.50 -14.64 -10.99
CA VAL A 154 -8.36 -14.25 -9.86
C VAL A 154 -9.40 -13.24 -10.33
N LYS A 155 -10.66 -13.45 -9.98
CA LYS A 155 -11.75 -12.53 -10.34
C LYS A 155 -11.58 -11.18 -9.64
N VAL A 156 -11.76 -10.09 -10.40
CA VAL A 156 -11.59 -8.71 -9.91
C VAL A 156 -12.88 -7.92 -10.15
N ALA A 157 -13.29 -7.14 -9.16
CA ALA A 157 -14.31 -6.11 -9.35
C ALA A 157 -13.62 -4.84 -9.84
N LYS A 158 -13.48 -4.71 -11.16
CA LYS A 158 -12.82 -3.58 -11.80
C LYS A 158 -13.78 -2.39 -11.88
N SER A 159 -13.40 -1.27 -11.26
CA SER A 159 -14.20 -0.04 -11.26
C SER A 159 -13.73 1.00 -12.28
N ARG A 160 -12.54 0.81 -12.86
CA ARG A 160 -11.93 1.71 -13.87
C ARG A 160 -10.94 0.93 -14.70
N GLU A 161 -10.73 1.35 -15.94
CA GLU A 161 -9.73 0.70 -16.79
C GLU A 161 -8.30 1.01 -16.34
N VAL A 162 -7.45 -0.01 -16.39
CA VAL A 162 -6.04 0.09 -16.03
C VAL A 162 -5.26 0.44 -17.28
N ARG A 163 -4.68 1.63 -17.30
CA ARG A 163 -3.83 2.13 -18.39
C ARG A 163 -2.35 2.03 -18.04
N GLY A 164 -1.53 1.87 -19.06
CA GLY A 164 -0.08 1.80 -18.95
C GLY A 164 0.48 0.41 -18.62
N LYS A 165 1.80 0.34 -18.49
CA LYS A 165 2.56 -0.87 -18.21
C LYS A 165 2.46 -1.22 -16.73
N ILE A 166 2.00 -2.44 -16.39
CA ILE A 166 1.91 -2.89 -15.01
C ILE A 166 3.32 -3.18 -14.45
N LEU A 167 3.72 -2.48 -13.40
CA LEU A 167 5.00 -2.70 -12.72
C LEU A 167 4.90 -3.73 -11.59
N SER A 168 3.82 -3.68 -10.81
CA SER A 168 3.61 -4.62 -9.71
C SER A 168 2.14 -4.68 -9.28
N ALA A 169 1.76 -5.77 -8.62
CA ALA A 169 0.49 -5.91 -7.95
C ALA A 169 0.71 -6.22 -6.47
N THR A 170 0.18 -5.38 -5.59
CA THR A 170 0.19 -5.62 -4.14
C THR A 170 -1.16 -6.18 -3.72
N VAL A 171 -1.18 -7.43 -3.28
CA VAL A 171 -2.38 -8.08 -2.77
C VAL A 171 -2.44 -7.89 -1.27
N ARG A 172 -3.58 -7.41 -0.77
CA ARG A 172 -3.83 -7.10 0.64
C ARG A 172 -5.07 -7.82 1.14
N LYS A 173 -4.96 -8.42 2.31
CA LYS A 173 -6.06 -8.93 3.12
C LYS A 173 -6.41 -7.91 4.21
N SER A 174 -7.68 -7.52 4.24
CA SER A 174 -8.25 -6.66 5.29
C SER A 174 -8.61 -7.47 6.53
N ALA A 175 -8.80 -6.79 7.66
CA ALA A 175 -9.22 -7.40 8.92
C ALA A 175 -10.58 -8.12 8.81
N THR A 176 -11.44 -7.67 7.88
CA THR A 176 -12.73 -8.28 7.59
C THR A 176 -12.63 -9.53 6.69
N GLY A 177 -11.43 -10.02 6.40
CA GLY A 177 -11.19 -11.16 5.50
C GLY A 177 -11.28 -10.85 4.01
N LYS A 178 -11.62 -9.61 3.62
CA LYS A 178 -11.75 -9.20 2.21
C LYS A 178 -10.38 -8.97 1.57
N TYR A 179 -10.26 -9.32 0.29
CA TYR A 179 -9.04 -9.16 -0.50
C TYR A 179 -9.11 -7.95 -1.44
N PHE A 180 -8.01 -7.23 -1.53
CA PHE A 180 -7.84 -6.08 -2.42
C PHE A 180 -6.51 -6.18 -3.15
N VAL A 181 -6.44 -5.60 -4.34
CA VAL A 181 -5.20 -5.45 -5.10
C VAL A 181 -4.95 -3.98 -5.39
N SER A 182 -3.70 -3.55 -5.19
CA SER A 182 -3.17 -2.28 -5.68
C SER A 182 -2.22 -2.55 -6.83
N ILE A 183 -2.59 -2.16 -8.04
CA ILE A 183 -1.81 -2.31 -9.26
C ILE A 183 -1.05 -1.01 -9.50
N LEU A 184 0.26 -1.08 -9.53
CA LEU A 184 1.13 0.03 -9.89
C LEU A 184 1.39 -0.05 -11.39
N THR A 185 1.07 1.01 -12.13
CA THR A 185 1.39 1.13 -13.56
C THR A 185 2.28 2.32 -13.85
N GLU A 186 2.97 2.24 -14.97
CA GLU A 186 3.76 3.30 -15.57
C GLU A 186 3.10 3.71 -16.88
N GLN A 187 2.82 5.00 -17.01
CA GLN A 187 2.13 5.56 -18.16
C GLN A 187 2.89 6.78 -18.67
N GLU A 188 3.02 6.86 -19.99
CA GLU A 188 3.38 8.10 -20.67
C GLU A 188 2.14 8.98 -20.73
N ILE A 189 2.30 10.21 -20.24
CA ILE A 189 1.29 11.23 -20.37
C ILE A 189 1.87 12.24 -21.33
N GLU A 190 1.09 12.57 -22.35
CA GLU A 190 1.38 13.70 -23.21
C GLU A 190 1.40 14.96 -22.36
N THR A 191 2.50 15.68 -22.39
CA THR A 191 2.60 17.00 -21.77
C THR A 191 1.61 17.90 -22.49
N VAL A 192 0.58 18.36 -21.77
CA VAL A 192 -0.30 19.41 -22.26
C VAL A 192 0.57 20.66 -22.44
N GLN A 193 0.44 21.35 -23.58
CA GLN A 193 1.16 22.60 -23.79
C GLN A 193 0.82 23.57 -22.67
N ASP A 194 1.84 24.28 -22.16
CA ASP A 194 1.63 25.33 -21.18
C ASP A 194 0.69 26.38 -21.80
N SER A 195 -0.44 26.58 -21.13
CA SER A 195 -1.39 27.63 -21.47
C SER A 195 -0.73 28.98 -21.21
N MET A 196 -0.80 29.92 -22.16
CA MET A 196 -0.39 31.32 -21.93
C MET A 196 -1.32 32.07 -20.96
N PHE A 197 -2.42 31.43 -20.53
CA PHE A 197 -3.35 31.97 -19.55
C PHE A 197 -3.03 31.40 -18.18
N GLU A 198 -2.69 32.28 -17.25
CA GLU A 198 -2.58 32.01 -15.83
C GLU A 198 -3.81 32.58 -15.12
N ILE A 199 -4.50 31.75 -14.33
CA ILE A 199 -5.64 32.16 -13.52
C ILE A 199 -5.27 31.94 -12.05
N GLY A 200 -5.34 33.01 -11.25
CA GLY A 200 -5.19 32.91 -9.81
C GLY A 200 -6.41 32.24 -9.20
N ILE A 201 -6.20 31.25 -8.34
CA ILE A 201 -7.27 30.56 -7.60
C ILE A 201 -7.12 30.92 -6.13
N ASP A 202 -8.10 31.64 -5.56
CA ASP A 202 -8.20 31.89 -4.13
C ASP A 202 -9.25 30.98 -3.49
N LEU A 203 -8.88 30.29 -2.41
CA LEU A 203 -9.75 29.32 -1.73
C LEU A 203 -10.38 29.96 -0.49
N GLY A 204 -11.71 30.06 -0.48
CA GLY A 204 -12.45 30.77 0.56
C GLY A 204 -13.28 29.86 1.47
N LEU A 205 -13.71 30.44 2.61
CA LEU A 205 -14.71 29.81 3.48
C LEU A 205 -16.14 30.08 2.99
N LYS A 206 -16.38 31.26 2.39
CA LYS A 206 -17.68 31.69 1.84
C LYS A 206 -17.96 31.00 0.49
N GLU A 207 -17.07 31.24 -0.47
CA GLU A 207 -17.02 30.55 -1.77
C GLU A 207 -15.86 29.55 -1.77
N PHE A 208 -16.03 28.39 -2.38
CA PHE A 208 -15.02 27.33 -2.38
C PHE A 208 -13.75 27.74 -3.12
N ALA A 209 -13.92 28.34 -4.29
CA ALA A 209 -12.82 28.88 -5.10
C ALA A 209 -13.30 30.15 -5.82
N THR A 210 -12.48 31.19 -5.78
CA THR A 210 -12.66 32.42 -6.56
C THR A 210 -11.51 32.52 -7.54
N PHE A 211 -11.83 32.72 -8.81
CA PHE A 211 -10.87 32.85 -9.88
C PHE A 211 -10.55 34.33 -10.14
N SER A 212 -9.34 34.64 -10.62
CA SER A 212 -8.94 36.01 -10.96
C SER A 212 -9.73 36.63 -12.13
N ASP A 213 -10.45 35.81 -12.90
CA ASP A 213 -11.40 36.25 -13.93
C ASP A 213 -12.78 36.64 -13.36
N GLY A 214 -12.96 36.56 -12.03
CA GLY A 214 -14.20 36.89 -11.33
C GLY A 214 -15.20 35.73 -11.23
N ALA A 215 -14.91 34.57 -11.83
CA ALA A 215 -15.75 33.39 -11.66
C ALA A 215 -15.62 32.82 -10.23
N THR A 216 -16.73 32.33 -9.67
CA THR A 216 -16.77 31.78 -8.31
C THR A 216 -17.41 30.40 -8.30
N ILE A 217 -16.82 29.47 -7.57
CA ILE A 217 -17.39 28.15 -7.27
C ILE A 217 -17.99 28.20 -5.87
N SER A 218 -19.30 27.93 -5.78
CA SER A 218 -19.99 27.95 -4.50
C SER A 218 -19.54 26.85 -3.55
N ASN A 219 -19.41 27.17 -2.26
CA ASN A 219 -19.09 26.20 -1.23
C ASN A 219 -20.33 25.37 -0.84
N PRO A 220 -20.34 24.04 -1.09
CA PRO A 220 -21.48 23.19 -0.72
C PRO A 220 -21.65 23.02 0.80
N LYS A 221 -20.72 23.55 1.62
CA LYS A 221 -20.70 23.47 3.11
C LYS A 221 -20.85 22.04 3.64
N TRP A 222 -20.40 21.04 2.88
CA TRP A 222 -20.44 19.62 3.24
C TRP A 222 -19.75 19.35 4.59
N PHE A 223 -18.74 20.14 4.93
CA PHE A 223 -17.99 20.05 6.17
C PHE A 223 -18.89 20.03 7.42
N ARG A 224 -19.88 20.94 7.51
CA ARG A 224 -20.77 21.03 8.69
C ARG A 224 -21.66 19.79 8.84
N SER A 225 -22.23 19.32 7.73
CA SER A 225 -23.05 18.10 7.75
C SER A 225 -22.23 16.85 8.10
N LEU A 226 -21.00 16.75 7.58
CA LEU A 226 -20.11 15.63 7.89
C LEU A 226 -19.59 15.70 9.34
N GLU A 227 -19.30 16.90 9.85
CA GLU A 227 -18.89 17.15 11.23
C GLU A 227 -19.96 16.64 12.22
N GLU A 228 -21.23 17.01 12.02
CA GLU A 228 -22.33 16.52 12.86
C GLU A 228 -22.47 14.99 12.81
N LYS A 229 -22.36 14.39 11.61
CA LYS A 229 -22.42 12.94 11.43
C LYS A 229 -21.25 12.25 12.13
N LEU A 230 -20.06 12.83 12.07
CA LEU A 230 -18.85 12.32 12.71
C LEU A 230 -18.96 12.39 14.23
N VAL A 231 -19.44 13.50 14.80
CA VAL A 231 -19.69 13.64 16.24
C VAL A 231 -20.72 12.61 16.73
N LYS A 232 -21.83 12.43 15.99
CA LYS A 232 -22.84 11.40 16.32
C LYS A 232 -22.22 10.00 16.30
N ALA A 233 -21.44 9.67 15.27
CA ALA A 233 -20.78 8.37 15.15
C ALA A 233 -19.76 8.13 16.28
N GLN A 234 -18.97 9.13 16.65
CA GLN A 234 -18.04 9.07 17.78
C GLN A 234 -18.76 8.87 19.13
N ARG A 235 -19.86 9.58 19.38
CA ARG A 235 -20.69 9.38 20.59
C ARG A 235 -21.24 7.96 20.66
N ILE A 236 -21.78 7.44 19.56
CA ILE A 236 -22.26 6.05 19.48
C ILE A 236 -21.12 5.06 19.75
N LEU A 237 -19.93 5.30 19.20
CA LEU A 237 -18.76 4.44 19.42
C LEU A 237 -18.35 4.42 20.89
N SER A 238 -18.29 5.60 21.55
CA SER A 238 -17.87 5.73 22.95
C SER A 238 -18.75 4.95 23.94
N ARG A 239 -20.04 4.82 23.64
CA ARG A 239 -21.02 4.12 24.48
C ARG A 239 -21.01 2.60 24.28
N ARG A 240 -20.28 2.08 23.29
CA ARG A 240 -20.27 0.64 22.99
C ARG A 240 -19.26 -0.10 23.85
N LYS A 241 -19.64 -1.32 24.25
CA LYS A 241 -18.77 -2.23 24.99
C LYS A 241 -17.49 -2.50 24.20
N MET A 242 -16.36 -2.20 24.83
CA MET A 242 -15.02 -2.41 24.29
C MET A 242 -14.84 -3.89 23.91
N GLY A 243 -14.34 -4.14 22.71
CA GLY A 243 -14.15 -5.47 22.13
C GLY A 243 -15.36 -6.05 21.40
N SER A 244 -16.55 -5.42 21.44
CA SER A 244 -17.73 -5.93 20.75
C SER A 244 -17.60 -5.92 19.22
N SER A 245 -18.26 -6.86 18.54
CA SER A 245 -18.28 -6.91 17.06
C SER A 245 -18.79 -5.59 16.46
N MET A 246 -19.82 -5.01 17.09
CA MET A 246 -20.45 -3.78 16.66
C MET A 246 -19.53 -2.56 16.83
N GLU A 247 -18.76 -2.47 17.93
CA GLU A 247 -17.75 -1.42 18.14
C GLU A 247 -16.65 -1.50 17.08
N ARG A 248 -16.12 -2.71 16.83
CA ARG A 248 -15.10 -2.94 15.80
C ARG A 248 -15.55 -2.55 14.40
N ALA A 249 -16.79 -2.88 14.05
CA ALA A 249 -17.38 -2.50 12.75
C ALA A 249 -17.52 -0.98 12.60
N LEU A 250 -18.04 -0.29 13.63
CA LEU A 250 -18.26 1.15 13.57
C LEU A 250 -16.94 1.95 13.65
N GLY A 251 -15.98 1.49 14.46
CA GLY A 251 -14.64 2.07 14.51
C GLY A 251 -13.89 1.93 13.18
N CYS A 252 -14.10 0.84 12.44
CA CYS A 252 -13.55 0.69 11.09
C CYS A 252 -14.20 1.67 10.09
N ARG A 253 -15.51 1.95 10.25
CA ARG A 253 -16.27 2.88 9.40
C ARG A 253 -15.88 4.33 9.62
N ILE A 254 -15.63 4.73 10.88
CA ILE A 254 -15.15 6.08 11.23
C ILE A 254 -13.70 6.30 10.76
N LYS A 255 -12.83 5.27 10.82
CA LYS A 255 -11.42 5.35 10.38
C LYS A 255 -11.22 5.31 8.86
N CYS A 256 -12.23 4.98 8.08
CA CYS A 256 -12.20 4.96 6.62
C CYS A 256 -13.22 5.96 6.06
N PRO A 257 -12.92 7.28 6.02
CA PRO A 257 -13.83 8.27 5.43
C PRO A 257 -14.13 8.00 3.95
N VAL A 258 -13.18 7.36 3.26
CA VAL A 258 -13.15 7.16 1.79
C VAL A 258 -14.30 6.30 1.24
N ASP A 259 -15.00 5.54 2.08
CA ASP A 259 -16.10 4.66 1.64
C ASP A 259 -17.50 5.29 1.86
N ILE A 260 -17.62 6.42 2.57
CA ILE A 260 -18.93 7.12 2.74
C ILE A 260 -19.23 8.02 1.54
N GLU A 261 -18.21 8.52 0.85
CA GLU A 261 -18.37 9.47 -0.26
C GLU A 261 -18.30 8.85 -1.66
N ARG A 262 -17.81 7.61 -1.80
CA ARG A 262 -17.59 7.05 -3.15
C ARG A 262 -18.89 6.78 -3.91
N ASP A 263 -19.98 6.47 -3.22
CA ASP A 263 -21.28 6.23 -3.84
C ASP A 263 -22.05 7.53 -4.15
N SER A 264 -21.73 8.67 -3.50
CA SER A 264 -22.36 9.97 -3.78
C SER A 264 -21.54 10.87 -4.71
N LEU A 265 -20.20 10.74 -4.72
CA LEU A 265 -19.33 11.51 -5.63
C LEU A 265 -19.29 10.92 -7.06
N LEU A 266 -19.70 9.66 -7.24
CA LEU A 266 -19.81 9.06 -8.58
C LEU A 266 -21.07 9.54 -9.33
N SER A 267 -22.12 10.00 -8.64
CA SER A 267 -23.32 10.56 -9.27
C SER A 267 -23.24 12.07 -9.52
N ALA A 268 -22.40 12.81 -8.78
CA ALA A 268 -22.29 14.27 -8.90
C ALA A 268 -21.23 14.75 -9.90
N ASN A 269 -20.19 13.94 -10.18
CA ASN A 269 -19.09 14.31 -11.08
C ASN A 269 -19.34 13.97 -12.57
N TYR A 270 -20.56 13.60 -12.96
CA TYR A 270 -20.89 13.20 -14.35
C TYR A 270 -21.55 14.30 -15.19
N ARG A 271 -21.56 15.56 -14.74
CA ARG A 271 -21.99 16.72 -15.54
C ARG A 271 -20.98 17.88 -15.46
N SER A 272 -19.78 17.66 -16.01
CA SER A 272 -18.88 18.73 -16.46
C SER A 272 -17.76 18.07 -17.28
N PRO A 273 -17.72 18.25 -18.61
CA PRO A 273 -16.66 17.72 -19.45
C PRO A 273 -15.47 18.68 -19.54
N HIS A 274 -14.99 19.26 -18.43
CA HIS A 274 -13.70 19.97 -18.43
C HIS A 274 -13.03 19.84 -17.06
N GLN A 275 -12.14 18.85 -16.92
CA GLN A 275 -11.19 18.78 -15.80
C GLN A 275 -9.79 19.00 -16.35
N ASN A 276 -9.38 20.27 -16.39
CA ASN A 276 -7.98 20.64 -16.33
C ASN A 276 -7.46 20.31 -14.92
N ARG A 277 -6.36 19.59 -14.88
CA ARG A 277 -5.68 19.18 -13.65
C ARG A 277 -4.83 20.34 -13.17
N CYS A 278 -5.05 20.78 -11.94
CA CYS A 278 -4.04 21.51 -11.17
C CYS A 278 -3.57 20.61 -10.02
N TRP A 279 -2.29 20.78 -9.70
CA TRP A 279 -1.40 19.90 -8.93
C TRP A 279 -1.79 19.68 -7.48
#